data_AF-A0A1M6VNF0-F1
#
_entry.id   AF-A0A1M6VNF0-F1
#
_cell.length_a   1.000
_cell.length_b   1.000
_cell.length_c   1.000
_cell.angle_alpha   90.00
_cell.angle_beta   90.00
_cell.angle_gamma   90.00
#
_symmetry.space_group_name_H-M   'P 1'
#
loop_
_entity.id
_entity.type
_entity.pdbx_description
1 polymer ?
#
loop_
_entity_poly.entity_id
_entity_poly.type
_entity_poly.pdbx_seq_one_letter_code
_entity_poly.pdbx_strand_id
1 'polypeptide(L)'
;MLKFSGHDTFHCRQQWLFKGVQIIDNEGIAVFHKPEIAISRLGVGRNMVQSIQHWLKAFGLINENHEISEFSEKIFLAENKYDPFLVDEGTLWLLQYKICHTNYASIFNLIFSEFFNDKISLEFSETQVKQFIAKKIRDRNIREVSDNTLSSDFKVFVKSYANPIKSLKTIEDDFNSPFLELNLISQLSHKNALGETVYRINRESQKRIPTSIFAYCILDYLGGRIVVSYDEIRDTIGSYFCLSNDGLDELVDSLCLDYKEFIYKNDAGIRQLQIKNITEDYQNNLLELHYGL
;
A
#
# COMPACT_ATOMS: atom_id res chain seq x y z
N MET A 1 -17.47 -0.66 -1.18
CA MET A 1 -17.67 0.55 -2.01
C MET A 1 -16.36 0.85 -2.72
N LEU A 2 -16.37 1.28 -3.99
CA LEU A 2 -15.16 1.75 -4.66
C LEU A 2 -15.03 3.26 -4.48
N LYS A 3 -13.83 3.73 -4.16
CA LYS A 3 -13.54 5.14 -3.93
C LYS A 3 -12.37 5.59 -4.79
N PHE A 4 -12.61 6.69 -5.49
CA PHE A 4 -11.66 7.36 -6.36
C PHE A 4 -11.63 8.84 -5.98
N SER A 5 -10.55 9.56 -6.30
CA SER A 5 -10.28 10.95 -5.90
C SER A 5 -10.09 11.20 -4.39
N GLY A 6 -9.92 12.47 -4.02
CA GLY A 6 -9.68 12.94 -2.64
C GLY A 6 -8.21 13.26 -2.35
N HIS A 7 -7.29 12.79 -3.19
CA HIS A 7 -5.86 13.11 -3.10
C HIS A 7 -5.47 14.42 -3.83
N ASP A 8 -6.42 15.16 -4.40
CA ASP A 8 -6.21 16.42 -5.13
C ASP A 8 -5.07 16.36 -6.16
N THR A 9 -4.98 15.24 -6.90
CA THR A 9 -3.94 14.96 -7.92
C THR A 9 -2.50 14.79 -7.41
N PHE A 10 -2.29 14.77 -6.08
CA PHE A 10 -0.97 14.52 -5.48
C PHE A 10 -0.81 13.07 -5.03
N HIS A 11 0.34 12.46 -5.35
CA HIS A 11 0.77 11.22 -4.69
C HIS A 11 1.26 11.52 -3.28
N CYS A 12 1.27 10.50 -2.41
CA CYS A 12 1.78 10.65 -1.05
C CYS A 12 3.28 10.94 -1.06
N ARG A 13 3.72 11.91 -0.27
CA ARG A 13 5.13 12.23 -0.05
C ARG A 13 5.59 11.66 1.29
N GLN A 14 6.85 11.24 1.40
CA GLN A 14 7.40 10.55 2.58
C GLN A 14 7.09 11.27 3.92
N GLN A 15 7.33 12.58 3.98
CA GLN A 15 7.15 13.37 5.20
C GLN A 15 5.68 13.67 5.57
N TRP A 16 4.73 13.39 4.68
CA TRP A 16 3.32 13.74 4.88
C TRP A 16 2.65 12.88 5.94
N LEU A 17 2.98 11.59 6.01
CA LEU A 17 2.36 10.67 6.95
C LEU A 17 2.72 11.04 8.38
N PHE A 18 4.02 11.19 8.67
CA PHE A 18 4.51 11.65 9.97
C PHE A 18 3.90 12.97 10.40
N LYS A 19 4.02 14.03 9.57
CA LYS A 19 3.48 15.36 9.90
C LYS A 19 1.96 15.33 10.10
N GLY A 20 1.26 14.56 9.27
CA GLY A 20 -0.19 14.41 9.32
C GLY A 20 -0.66 13.71 10.60
N VAL A 21 0.03 12.66 11.03
CA VAL A 21 -0.28 11.97 12.30
C VAL A 21 0.07 12.86 13.48
N GLN A 22 1.24 13.50 13.49
CA GLN A 22 1.66 14.40 14.57
C GLN A 22 0.71 15.57 14.79
N ILE A 23 0.21 16.21 13.73
CA ILE A 23 -0.70 17.35 13.91
C ILE A 23 -2.07 16.92 14.47
N ILE A 24 -2.54 15.72 14.11
CA ILE A 24 -3.79 15.16 14.67
C ILE A 24 -3.62 14.84 16.15
N ASP A 25 -2.50 14.23 16.52
CA ASP A 25 -2.17 13.92 17.91
C ASP A 25 -2.11 15.18 18.79
N ASN A 26 -1.42 16.22 18.31
CA ASN A 26 -1.22 17.45 19.08
C ASN A 26 -2.43 18.41 19.10
N GLU A 27 -3.18 18.53 17.99
CA GLU A 27 -4.20 19.58 17.81
C GLU A 27 -5.60 19.03 17.46
N GLY A 28 -5.72 17.72 17.25
CA GLY A 28 -6.95 17.06 16.79
C GLY A 28 -7.23 17.23 15.30
N ILE A 29 -8.11 16.37 14.76
CA ILE A 29 -8.46 16.36 13.33
C ILE A 29 -9.05 17.69 12.82
N ALA A 30 -9.67 18.48 13.70
CA ALA A 30 -10.28 19.77 13.36
C ALA A 30 -9.29 20.77 12.75
N VAL A 31 -7.97 20.58 12.94
CA VAL A 31 -6.94 21.41 12.33
C VAL A 31 -7.00 21.39 10.79
N PHE A 32 -7.36 20.25 10.17
CA PHE A 32 -7.50 20.11 8.71
C PHE A 32 -8.63 20.96 8.13
N HIS A 33 -9.61 21.35 8.96
CA HIS A 33 -10.70 22.25 8.58
C HIS A 33 -10.36 23.75 8.81
N LYS A 34 -9.15 24.05 9.29
CA LYS A 34 -8.64 25.42 9.51
C LYS A 34 -7.45 25.66 8.56
N PRO A 35 -7.69 26.06 7.29
CA PRO A 35 -6.67 26.07 6.25
C PRO A 35 -5.42 26.86 6.62
N GLU A 36 -5.56 28.03 7.25
CA GLU A 36 -4.42 28.88 7.62
C GLU A 36 -3.49 28.19 8.62
N ILE A 37 -4.07 27.49 9.61
CA ILE A 37 -3.31 26.76 10.63
C ILE A 37 -2.67 25.52 9.99
N ALA A 38 -3.44 24.71 9.26
CA ALA A 38 -2.94 23.49 8.65
C ALA A 38 -1.80 23.76 7.64
N ILE A 39 -1.93 24.81 6.82
CA ILE A 39 -0.88 25.24 5.88
C ILE A 39 0.40 25.60 6.64
N SER A 40 0.29 26.40 7.70
CA SER A 40 1.44 26.82 8.51
C SER A 40 2.12 25.64 9.21
N ARG A 41 1.35 24.73 9.82
CA ARG A 41 1.87 23.59 10.59
C ARG A 41 2.50 22.51 9.72
N LEU A 42 1.83 22.15 8.62
CA LEU A 42 2.31 21.11 7.72
C LEU A 42 3.41 21.64 6.78
N GLY A 43 3.43 22.95 6.53
CA GLY A 43 4.36 23.61 5.62
C GLY A 43 4.06 23.26 4.16
N VAL A 44 2.77 23.18 3.80
CA VAL A 44 2.32 22.76 2.46
C VAL A 44 1.19 23.66 1.95
N GLY A 45 0.92 23.61 0.65
CA GLY A 45 -0.19 24.36 0.04
C GLY A 45 -1.58 23.83 0.44
N ARG A 46 -2.63 24.66 0.24
CA ARG A 46 -4.02 24.33 0.62
C ARG A 46 -4.51 22.97 0.12
N ASN A 47 -4.29 22.65 -1.16
CA ASN A 47 -4.75 21.37 -1.74
C ASN A 47 -3.94 20.17 -1.21
N MET A 48 -2.69 20.39 -0.82
CA MET A 48 -1.86 19.34 -0.22
C MET A 48 -2.36 18.97 1.19
N VAL A 49 -2.93 19.91 1.94
CA VAL A 49 -3.55 19.62 3.25
C VAL A 49 -4.64 18.55 3.12
N GLN A 50 -5.53 18.70 2.13
CA GLN A 50 -6.59 17.72 1.86
C GLN A 50 -6.01 16.37 1.39
N SER A 51 -4.99 16.41 0.53
CA SER A 51 -4.28 15.21 0.09
C SER A 51 -3.63 14.45 1.26
N ILE A 52 -3.02 15.14 2.22
CA ILE A 52 -2.44 14.51 3.42
C ILE A 52 -3.53 13.76 4.18
N GLN A 53 -4.67 14.39 4.47
CA GLN A 53 -5.77 13.74 5.16
C GLN A 53 -6.29 12.50 4.40
N HIS A 54 -6.36 12.58 3.07
CA HIS A 54 -6.71 11.45 2.23
C HIS A 54 -5.73 10.29 2.40
N TRP A 55 -4.42 10.56 2.37
CA TRP A 55 -3.39 9.52 2.50
C TRP A 55 -3.36 8.88 3.88
N LEU A 56 -3.56 9.66 4.96
CA LEU A 56 -3.68 9.09 6.31
C LEU A 56 -4.81 8.05 6.39
N LYS A 57 -5.96 8.32 5.75
CA LYS A 57 -7.05 7.35 5.63
C LYS A 57 -6.71 6.20 4.68
N ALA A 58 -6.07 6.49 3.56
CA ALA A 58 -5.69 5.48 2.56
C ALA A 58 -4.76 4.40 3.13
N PHE A 59 -3.81 4.80 3.97
CA PHE A 59 -2.88 3.90 4.65
C PHE A 59 -3.41 3.33 5.98
N GLY A 60 -4.66 3.61 6.36
CA GLY A 60 -5.24 3.14 7.63
C GLY A 60 -4.51 3.68 8.87
N LEU A 61 -3.84 4.83 8.75
CA LEU A 61 -3.17 5.50 9.87
C LEU A 61 -4.16 6.22 10.79
N ILE A 62 -5.31 6.61 10.21
CA ILE A 62 -6.49 7.04 10.94
C ILE A 62 -7.70 6.27 10.43
N ASN A 63 -8.65 6.00 11.32
CA ASN A 63 -9.90 5.33 10.97
C ASN A 63 -10.95 6.33 10.43
N GLU A 64 -12.17 5.85 10.16
CA GLU A 64 -13.26 6.70 9.65
C GLU A 64 -13.73 7.76 10.66
N ASN A 65 -13.57 7.50 11.96
CA ASN A 65 -13.82 8.45 13.05
C ASN A 65 -12.64 9.42 13.26
N HIS A 66 -11.59 9.32 12.44
CA HIS A 66 -10.35 10.09 12.55
C HIS A 66 -9.52 9.82 13.80
N GLU A 67 -9.71 8.65 14.41
CA GLU A 67 -8.88 8.18 15.51
C GLU A 67 -7.60 7.57 14.94
N ILE A 68 -6.47 7.82 15.60
CA ILE A 68 -5.16 7.30 15.21
C ILE A 68 -5.15 5.79 15.48
N SER A 69 -4.68 4.99 14.52
CA SER A 69 -4.59 3.55 14.70
C SER A 69 -3.38 3.17 15.56
N GLU A 70 -3.46 2.05 16.27
CA GLU A 70 -2.34 1.51 17.06
C GLU A 70 -1.06 1.35 16.22
N PHE A 71 -1.20 0.89 14.97
CA PHE A 71 -0.10 0.85 14.00
C PHE A 71 0.53 2.23 13.79
N SER A 72 -0.29 3.26 13.59
CA SER A 72 0.17 4.64 13.39
C SER A 72 0.86 5.20 14.64
N GLU A 73 0.33 4.92 15.83
CA GLU A 73 0.94 5.32 17.10
C GLU A 73 2.35 4.75 17.24
N LYS A 74 2.53 3.45 16.96
CA LYS A 74 3.83 2.78 17.03
C LYS A 74 4.86 3.30 16.03
N ILE A 75 4.45 3.49 14.78
CA ILE A 75 5.37 3.97 13.75
C ILE A 75 5.75 5.44 13.99
N PHE A 76 4.82 6.31 14.38
CA PHE A 76 5.01 7.76 14.33
C PHE A 76 4.98 8.52 15.66
N LEU A 77 4.43 7.97 16.75
CA LEU A 77 4.12 8.74 17.96
C LEU A 77 4.70 8.19 19.28
N ALA A 78 4.82 6.87 19.45
CA ALA A 78 5.28 6.22 20.68
C ALA A 78 6.60 6.79 21.21
N GLU A 79 6.90 6.62 22.50
CA GLU A 79 8.16 7.10 23.09
C GLU A 79 9.37 6.58 22.30
N ASN A 80 9.31 5.30 21.90
CA ASN A 80 10.23 4.68 20.94
C ASN A 80 9.53 4.51 19.59
N LYS A 81 9.41 5.58 18.81
CA LYS A 81 8.85 5.54 17.44
C LYS A 81 9.66 4.56 16.60
N TYR A 82 8.97 3.63 15.95
CA TYR A 82 9.64 2.56 15.21
C TYR A 82 10.39 3.09 13.98
N ASP A 83 9.71 3.87 13.14
CA ASP A 83 10.31 4.45 11.94
C ASP A 83 9.55 5.72 11.50
N PRO A 84 9.68 6.83 12.25
CA PRO A 84 8.89 8.03 12.01
C PRO A 84 9.19 8.71 10.67
N PHE A 85 10.33 8.39 10.05
CA PHE A 85 10.78 9.02 8.80
C PHE A 85 10.71 8.09 7.59
N LEU A 86 10.17 6.87 7.74
CA LEU A 86 10.02 5.88 6.67
C LEU A 86 11.35 5.55 5.98
N VAL A 87 12.39 5.30 6.78
CA VAL A 87 13.74 4.95 6.29
C VAL A 87 13.91 3.44 6.17
N ASP A 88 13.14 2.66 6.94
CA ASP A 88 13.20 1.20 6.89
C ASP A 88 12.31 0.66 5.75
N GLU A 89 12.89 -0.16 4.88
CA GLU A 89 12.17 -0.76 3.74
C GLU A 89 10.98 -1.63 4.21
N GLY A 90 11.10 -2.26 5.38
CA GLY A 90 10.00 -3.01 6.01
C GLY A 90 8.79 -2.14 6.31
N THR A 91 8.98 -0.90 6.75
CA THR A 91 7.88 0.07 6.91
C THR A 91 7.19 0.37 5.59
N LEU A 92 7.96 0.46 4.49
CA LEU A 92 7.41 0.68 3.16
C LEU A 92 6.57 -0.53 2.70
N TRP A 93 7.01 -1.75 2.97
CA TRP A 93 6.21 -2.96 2.73
C TRP A 93 4.93 -3.00 3.58
N LEU A 94 4.98 -2.59 4.85
CA LEU A 94 3.78 -2.44 5.68
C LEU A 94 2.80 -1.43 5.08
N LEU A 95 3.28 -0.27 4.64
CA LEU A 95 2.44 0.74 3.99
C LEU A 95 1.85 0.24 2.67
N GLN A 96 2.61 -0.54 1.89
CA GLN A 96 2.13 -1.17 0.66
C GLN A 96 1.00 -2.15 0.95
N TYR A 97 1.15 -2.96 2.00
CA TYR A 97 0.08 -3.83 2.46
C TYR A 97 -1.13 -2.99 2.90
N LYS A 98 -0.93 -1.96 3.73
CA LYS A 98 -2.02 -1.14 4.29
C LYS A 98 -2.82 -0.38 3.22
N ILE A 99 -2.20 0.18 2.17
CA ILE A 99 -2.94 0.89 1.12
C ILE A 99 -3.86 -0.04 0.32
N CYS A 100 -3.41 -1.27 0.07
CA CYS A 100 -4.20 -2.29 -0.62
C CYS A 100 -5.26 -2.90 0.29
N HIS A 101 -4.93 -3.20 1.55
CA HIS A 101 -5.82 -3.85 2.51
C HIS A 101 -6.93 -2.91 3.01
N THR A 102 -6.59 -1.67 3.38
CA THR A 102 -7.57 -0.65 3.82
C THR A 102 -8.54 -0.30 2.69
N ASN A 103 -8.05 -0.34 1.44
CA ASN A 103 -8.85 -0.19 0.22
C ASN A 103 -9.69 1.12 0.14
N TYR A 104 -9.22 2.17 0.81
CA TYR A 104 -9.85 3.49 0.77
C TYR A 104 -9.50 4.24 -0.54
N ALA A 105 -8.32 4.02 -1.11
CA ALA A 105 -7.96 4.44 -2.46
C ALA A 105 -8.03 3.23 -3.40
N SER A 106 -9.22 2.96 -3.96
CA SER A 106 -9.51 1.63 -4.51
C SER A 106 -8.69 1.24 -5.73
N ILE A 107 -8.11 2.20 -6.46
CA ILE A 107 -7.26 1.91 -7.62
C ILE A 107 -6.05 1.03 -7.25
N PHE A 108 -5.47 1.21 -6.06
CA PHE A 108 -4.31 0.45 -5.60
C PHE A 108 -4.65 -1.04 -5.45
N ASN A 109 -5.69 -1.36 -4.66
CA ASN A 109 -6.18 -2.72 -4.50
C ASN A 109 -6.60 -3.35 -5.84
N LEU A 110 -7.37 -2.62 -6.67
CA LEU A 110 -7.87 -3.12 -7.95
C LEU A 110 -6.75 -3.51 -8.91
N ILE A 111 -5.69 -2.70 -9.00
CA ILE A 111 -4.57 -2.97 -9.90
C ILE A 111 -3.73 -4.15 -9.38
N PHE A 112 -3.33 -4.14 -8.12
CA PHE A 112 -2.45 -5.18 -7.59
C PHE A 112 -3.13 -6.55 -7.48
N SER A 113 -4.43 -6.60 -7.17
CA SER A 113 -5.14 -7.87 -6.83
C SER A 113 -6.06 -8.41 -7.92
N GLU A 114 -6.51 -7.57 -8.86
CA GLU A 114 -7.54 -7.97 -9.83
C GLU A 114 -7.15 -7.72 -11.29
N PHE A 115 -6.44 -6.63 -11.61
CA PHE A 115 -6.22 -6.22 -13.00
C PHE A 115 -5.40 -7.24 -13.81
N PHE A 116 -4.45 -7.94 -13.18
CA PHE A 116 -3.53 -8.86 -13.85
C PHE A 116 -3.94 -10.33 -13.80
N ASN A 117 -5.05 -10.68 -13.15
CA ASN A 117 -5.42 -12.09 -12.92
C ASN A 117 -5.62 -12.86 -14.24
N ASP A 118 -6.18 -12.20 -15.25
CA ASP A 118 -6.47 -12.80 -16.57
C ASP A 118 -5.50 -12.31 -17.66
N LYS A 119 -4.33 -11.76 -17.29
CA LYS A 119 -3.38 -11.16 -18.23
C LYS A 119 -2.09 -11.95 -18.33
N ILE A 120 -1.69 -12.24 -19.56
CA ILE A 120 -0.38 -12.82 -19.87
C ILE A 120 0.73 -11.76 -19.71
N SER A 121 0.46 -10.53 -20.16
CA SER A 121 1.41 -9.42 -20.02
C SER A 121 1.22 -8.69 -18.70
N LEU A 122 2.34 -8.34 -18.05
CA LEU A 122 2.38 -7.47 -16.88
C LEU A 122 2.48 -5.98 -17.25
N GLU A 123 2.34 -5.67 -18.54
CA GLU A 123 2.34 -4.30 -19.06
C GLU A 123 0.94 -3.70 -19.08
N PHE A 124 0.84 -2.41 -18.82
CA PHE A 124 -0.42 -1.70 -18.73
C PHE A 124 -0.31 -0.22 -19.13
N SER A 125 -1.42 0.34 -19.58
CA SER A 125 -1.56 1.76 -19.91
C SER A 125 -2.82 2.38 -19.28
N GLU A 126 -2.91 3.71 -19.33
CA GLU A 126 -4.03 4.48 -18.78
C GLU A 126 -5.39 4.00 -19.31
N THR A 127 -5.54 3.90 -20.63
CA THR A 127 -6.80 3.45 -21.24
C THR A 127 -7.20 2.06 -20.77
N GLN A 128 -6.26 1.11 -20.66
CA GLN A 128 -6.57 -0.26 -20.23
C GLN A 128 -7.07 -0.30 -18.79
N VAL A 129 -6.41 0.42 -17.89
CA VAL A 129 -6.81 0.50 -16.47
C VAL A 129 -8.18 1.17 -16.34
N LYS A 130 -8.42 2.28 -17.05
CA LYS A 130 -9.71 2.98 -17.02
C LYS A 130 -10.85 2.09 -17.50
N GLN A 131 -10.66 1.36 -18.60
CA GLN A 131 -11.66 0.42 -19.13
C GLN A 131 -11.96 -0.70 -18.14
N PHE A 132 -10.92 -1.25 -17.51
CA PHE A 132 -11.06 -2.27 -16.47
C PHE A 132 -11.85 -1.75 -15.27
N ILE A 133 -11.48 -0.58 -14.73
CA ILE A 133 -12.17 0.03 -13.58
C ILE A 133 -13.63 0.35 -13.93
N ALA A 134 -13.88 0.94 -15.10
CA ALA A 134 -15.24 1.24 -15.57
C ALA A 134 -16.09 -0.04 -15.67
N LYS A 135 -15.50 -1.16 -16.10
CA LYS A 135 -16.16 -2.47 -16.08
C LYS A 135 -16.47 -2.92 -14.64
N LYS A 136 -15.52 -2.84 -13.71
CA LYS A 136 -15.73 -3.21 -12.30
C LYS A 136 -16.81 -2.35 -11.63
N ILE A 137 -16.88 -1.06 -11.94
CA ILE A 137 -17.93 -0.15 -11.45
C ILE A 137 -19.32 -0.62 -11.93
N ARG A 138 -19.46 -0.92 -13.23
CA ARG A 138 -20.72 -1.43 -13.81
C ARG A 138 -21.11 -2.79 -13.24
N ASP A 139 -20.17 -3.74 -13.21
CA ASP A 139 -20.42 -5.11 -12.74
C ASP A 139 -20.82 -5.13 -11.25
N ARG A 140 -20.39 -4.14 -10.44
CA ARG A 140 -20.75 -3.97 -9.02
C ARG A 140 -21.96 -3.05 -8.79
N ASN A 141 -22.64 -2.56 -9.83
CA ASN A 141 -23.74 -1.59 -9.74
C ASN A 141 -23.39 -0.32 -8.91
N ILE A 142 -22.17 0.17 -9.04
CA ILE A 142 -21.70 1.40 -8.37
C ILE A 142 -21.96 2.58 -9.29
N ARG A 143 -22.22 3.76 -8.70
CA ARG A 143 -22.37 5.01 -9.46
C ARG A 143 -21.16 5.24 -10.37
N GLU A 144 -21.44 5.65 -11.61
CA GLU A 144 -20.38 5.96 -12.57
C GLU A 144 -19.43 7.06 -12.08
N VAL A 145 -18.16 6.86 -12.39
CA VAL A 145 -17.05 7.77 -12.06
C VAL A 145 -16.59 8.42 -13.36
N SER A 146 -16.32 9.73 -13.32
CA SER A 146 -15.94 10.47 -14.52
C SER A 146 -14.59 9.99 -15.08
N ASP A 147 -14.45 10.10 -16.40
CA ASP A 147 -13.20 9.75 -17.10
C ASP A 147 -11.98 10.54 -16.58
N ASN A 148 -12.19 11.83 -16.27
CA ASN A 148 -11.19 12.71 -15.67
C ASN A 148 -10.76 12.25 -14.27
N THR A 149 -11.71 11.79 -13.46
CA THR A 149 -11.41 11.23 -12.13
C THR A 149 -10.55 9.98 -12.25
N LEU A 150 -10.92 9.04 -13.13
CA LEU A 150 -10.12 7.83 -13.33
C LEU A 150 -8.74 8.14 -13.92
N SER A 151 -8.62 9.12 -14.81
CA SER A 151 -7.33 9.61 -15.32
C SER A 151 -6.47 10.20 -14.20
N SER A 152 -7.07 10.99 -13.32
CA SER A 152 -6.38 11.57 -12.17
C SER A 152 -5.85 10.50 -11.21
N ASP A 153 -6.69 9.53 -10.85
CA ASP A 153 -6.31 8.42 -9.97
C ASP A 153 -5.20 7.56 -10.60
N PHE A 154 -5.31 7.26 -11.90
CA PHE A 154 -4.26 6.52 -12.62
C PHE A 154 -2.92 7.26 -12.56
N LYS A 155 -2.92 8.58 -12.81
CA LYS A 155 -1.70 9.40 -12.76
C LYS A 155 -1.09 9.41 -11.36
N VAL A 156 -1.90 9.50 -10.32
CA VAL A 156 -1.43 9.45 -8.93
C VAL A 156 -0.88 8.07 -8.57
N PHE A 157 -1.56 7.00 -9.00
CA PHE A 157 -1.10 5.63 -8.83
C PHE A 157 0.29 5.43 -9.47
N VAL A 158 0.46 5.73 -10.76
CA VAL A 158 1.77 5.52 -11.41
C VAL A 158 2.86 6.42 -10.84
N LYS A 159 2.55 7.66 -10.44
CA LYS A 159 3.50 8.55 -9.75
C LYS A 159 3.91 8.06 -8.37
N SER A 160 3.12 7.19 -7.74
CA SER A 160 3.47 6.62 -6.44
C SER A 160 4.57 5.57 -6.57
N TYR A 161 4.69 4.89 -7.73
CA TYR A 161 5.57 3.73 -7.87
C TYR A 161 6.62 3.83 -8.97
N ALA A 162 6.40 4.62 -10.02
CA ALA A 162 7.24 4.62 -11.21
C ALA A 162 8.05 5.91 -11.35
N ASN A 163 9.37 5.77 -11.42
CA ASN A 163 10.28 6.86 -11.75
C ASN A 163 10.11 7.27 -13.23
N PRO A 164 9.95 8.56 -13.54
CA PRO A 164 9.90 9.03 -14.92
C PRO A 164 11.25 8.81 -15.63
N ILE A 165 11.23 8.23 -16.84
CA ILE A 165 12.45 8.00 -17.65
C ILE A 165 13.16 9.31 -18.06
N LYS A 166 12.44 10.44 -18.06
CA LYS A 166 12.97 11.77 -18.39
C LYS A 166 12.48 12.80 -17.38
N SER A 167 13.28 13.12 -16.37
CA SER A 167 13.00 14.22 -15.45
C SER A 167 14.27 15.03 -15.14
N LEU A 168 14.61 15.98 -16.02
CA LEU A 168 15.58 17.04 -15.72
C LEU A 168 14.89 18.34 -15.26
N LYS A 169 13.55 18.41 -15.29
CA LYS A 169 12.79 19.66 -15.07
C LYS A 169 11.93 19.69 -13.80
N THR A 170 11.69 18.56 -13.12
CA THR A 170 10.93 18.48 -11.86
C THR A 170 11.50 17.37 -10.97
N ILE A 171 12.76 17.53 -10.57
CA ILE A 171 13.50 16.51 -9.80
C ILE A 171 12.99 16.40 -8.36
N GLU A 172 12.46 17.47 -7.76
CA GLU A 172 12.03 17.39 -6.35
C GLU A 172 10.64 16.77 -6.19
N ASP A 173 9.65 17.17 -7.01
CA ASP A 173 8.27 16.72 -6.80
C ASP A 173 8.00 15.28 -7.27
N ASP A 174 8.80 14.75 -8.21
CA ASP A 174 8.60 13.42 -8.80
C ASP A 174 9.33 12.28 -8.05
N PHE A 175 10.22 12.59 -7.09
CA PHE A 175 11.08 11.61 -6.41
C PHE A 175 10.82 11.48 -4.90
N ASN A 176 9.66 11.95 -4.41
CA ASN A 176 9.36 12.02 -2.98
C ASN A 176 8.35 10.98 -2.49
N SER A 177 7.93 10.04 -3.35
CA SER A 177 7.00 8.99 -2.93
C SER A 177 7.73 7.88 -2.18
N PRO A 178 7.22 7.46 -1.00
CA PRO A 178 7.86 6.40 -0.22
C PRO A 178 7.92 5.06 -0.97
N PHE A 179 7.06 4.83 -1.96
CA PHE A 179 7.00 3.55 -2.67
C PHE A 179 7.93 3.41 -3.86
N LEU A 180 8.69 4.45 -4.22
CA LEU A 180 9.67 4.35 -5.31
C LEU A 180 10.76 3.31 -5.00
N GLU A 181 11.16 3.18 -3.73
CA GLU A 181 12.20 2.25 -3.27
C GLU A 181 11.79 0.77 -3.40
N LEU A 182 10.48 0.48 -3.32
CA LEU A 182 9.95 -0.87 -3.49
C LEU A 182 10.10 -1.37 -4.92
N ASN A 183 10.25 -0.47 -5.90
CA ASN A 183 10.41 -0.81 -7.32
C ASN A 183 9.32 -1.78 -7.82
N LEU A 184 8.05 -1.55 -7.43
CA LEU A 184 6.93 -2.41 -7.84
C LEU A 184 6.46 -2.15 -9.27
N ILE A 185 6.70 -0.95 -9.81
CA ILE A 185 6.23 -0.53 -11.12
C ILE A 185 7.35 0.20 -11.88
N SER A 186 7.61 -0.23 -13.11
CA SER A 186 8.54 0.43 -14.02
C SER A 186 7.78 1.18 -15.11
N GLN A 187 8.20 2.40 -15.44
CA GLN A 187 7.83 3.02 -16.71
C GLN A 187 8.69 2.41 -17.83
N LEU A 188 8.08 2.08 -18.98
CA LEU A 188 8.79 1.58 -20.17
C LEU A 188 9.11 2.71 -21.15
N SER A 189 10.16 2.54 -21.93
CA SER A 189 10.66 3.55 -22.87
C SER A 189 9.81 3.72 -24.12
N HIS A 190 9.05 2.69 -24.49
CA HIS A 190 8.18 2.69 -25.65
C HIS A 190 6.76 3.16 -25.29
N LYS A 191 6.02 3.54 -26.32
CA LYS A 191 4.60 3.88 -26.22
C LYS A 191 3.76 2.79 -26.88
N ASN A 192 2.52 2.63 -26.45
CA ASN A 192 1.59 1.73 -27.12
C ASN A 192 1.08 2.33 -28.43
N ALA A 193 0.23 1.59 -29.15
CA ALA A 193 -0.37 2.02 -30.42
C ALA A 193 -1.22 3.31 -30.33
N LEU A 194 -1.69 3.67 -29.13
CA LEU A 194 -2.44 4.90 -28.85
C LEU A 194 -1.51 6.08 -28.48
N GLY A 195 -0.19 5.89 -28.50
CA GLY A 195 0.79 6.90 -28.09
C GLY A 195 0.86 7.13 -26.58
N GLU A 196 0.26 6.24 -25.78
CA GLU A 196 0.30 6.30 -24.31
C GLU A 196 1.61 5.73 -23.78
N THR A 197 2.06 6.27 -22.65
CA THR A 197 3.14 5.65 -21.86
C THR A 197 2.71 4.28 -21.37
N VAL A 198 3.61 3.31 -21.47
CA VAL A 198 3.41 1.94 -20.97
C VAL A 198 4.17 1.77 -19.66
N TYR A 199 3.54 1.09 -18.71
CA TYR A 199 4.12 0.71 -17.42
C TYR A 199 4.14 -0.81 -17.30
N ARG A 200 4.96 -1.34 -16.40
CA ARG A 200 5.03 -2.77 -16.09
C ARG A 200 5.02 -2.97 -14.57
N ILE A 201 4.23 -3.94 -14.09
CA ILE A 201 4.41 -4.47 -12.73
C ILE A 201 5.64 -5.38 -12.70
N ASN A 202 6.53 -5.13 -11.74
CA ASN A 202 7.71 -5.95 -11.49
C ASN A 202 7.31 -7.10 -10.55
N ARG A 203 6.83 -8.21 -11.14
CA ARG A 203 6.48 -9.42 -10.40
C ARG A 203 7.71 -10.33 -10.23
N GLU A 204 8.22 -10.43 -9.01
CA GLU A 204 9.52 -11.06 -8.71
C GLU A 204 9.47 -11.80 -7.37
N SER A 205 10.60 -12.37 -6.93
CA SER A 205 10.66 -13.04 -5.62
C SER A 205 10.74 -12.08 -4.43
N GLN A 206 11.08 -10.81 -4.67
CA GLN A 206 11.14 -9.74 -3.65
C GLN A 206 11.86 -10.16 -2.35
N LYS A 207 13.08 -10.70 -2.47
CA LYS A 207 13.91 -11.20 -1.35
C LYS A 207 14.23 -10.18 -0.24
N ARG A 208 13.84 -8.91 -0.43
CA ARG A 208 14.03 -7.82 0.52
C ARG A 208 12.90 -7.71 1.55
N ILE A 209 11.78 -8.40 1.36
CA ILE A 209 10.66 -8.40 2.30
C ILE A 209 11.08 -9.13 3.59
N PRO A 210 11.11 -8.45 4.75
CA PRO A 210 11.42 -9.11 6.02
C PRO A 210 10.32 -10.09 6.42
N THR A 211 10.69 -11.27 6.95
CA THR A 211 9.73 -12.30 7.36
C THR A 211 8.85 -11.85 8.52
N SER A 212 9.36 -11.01 9.43
CA SER A 212 8.59 -10.32 10.49
C SER A 212 7.45 -9.47 9.92
N ILE A 213 7.73 -8.70 8.88
CA ILE A 213 6.75 -7.84 8.20
C ILE A 213 5.70 -8.67 7.48
N PHE A 214 6.11 -9.74 6.79
CA PHE A 214 5.18 -10.66 6.15
C PHE A 214 4.28 -11.37 7.17
N ALA A 215 4.87 -11.84 8.28
CA ALA A 215 4.15 -12.43 9.41
C ALA A 215 3.09 -11.47 9.97
N TYR A 216 3.49 -10.22 10.23
CA TYR A 216 2.58 -9.18 10.71
C TYR A 216 1.39 -8.99 9.76
N CYS A 217 1.65 -8.89 8.45
CA CYS A 217 0.61 -8.69 7.43
C CYS A 217 -0.37 -9.87 7.37
N ILE A 218 0.12 -11.11 7.53
CA ILE A 218 -0.72 -12.31 7.59
C ILE A 218 -1.65 -12.25 8.81
N LEU A 219 -1.13 -11.91 9.99
CA LEU A 219 -1.92 -11.82 11.21
C LEU A 219 -2.98 -10.71 11.12
N ASP A 220 -2.59 -9.53 10.61
CA ASP A 220 -3.51 -8.40 10.39
C ASP A 220 -4.65 -8.81 9.44
N TYR A 221 -4.29 -9.47 8.34
CA TYR A 221 -5.25 -9.93 7.33
C TYR A 221 -6.22 -11.00 7.87
N LEU A 222 -5.75 -11.85 8.78
CA LEU A 222 -6.57 -12.92 9.32
C LEU A 222 -7.59 -12.44 10.35
N GLY A 223 -7.33 -11.32 11.03
CA GLY A 223 -8.27 -10.72 11.98
C GLY A 223 -8.75 -11.70 13.06
N GLY A 224 -7.85 -12.55 13.56
CA GLY A 224 -8.15 -13.59 14.56
C GLY A 224 -8.46 -14.98 14.01
N ARG A 225 -8.59 -15.15 12.67
CA ARG A 225 -8.55 -16.49 12.06
C ARG A 225 -7.17 -17.11 12.24
N ILE A 226 -7.13 -18.45 12.35
CA ILE A 226 -5.88 -19.19 12.57
C ILE A 226 -5.43 -20.02 11.35
N VAL A 227 -6.16 -19.94 10.24
CA VAL A 227 -5.83 -20.64 8.99
C VAL A 227 -6.12 -19.73 7.81
N VAL A 228 -5.21 -19.72 6.84
CA VAL A 228 -5.37 -19.05 5.55
C VAL A 228 -4.93 -20.00 4.43
N SER A 229 -5.67 -20.04 3.33
CA SER A 229 -5.27 -20.85 2.17
C SER A 229 -4.11 -20.18 1.44
N TYR A 230 -3.26 -20.98 0.79
CA TYR A 230 -2.16 -20.42 -0.02
C TYR A 230 -2.68 -19.52 -1.15
N ASP A 231 -3.79 -19.90 -1.79
CA ASP A 231 -4.44 -19.09 -2.83
C ASP A 231 -4.90 -17.73 -2.28
N GLU A 232 -5.45 -17.71 -1.06
CA GLU A 232 -5.87 -16.46 -0.41
C GLU A 232 -4.66 -15.56 -0.09
N ILE A 233 -3.53 -16.12 0.36
CA ILE A 233 -2.29 -15.34 0.53
C ILE A 233 -1.82 -14.78 -0.83
N ARG A 234 -1.78 -15.62 -1.88
CA ARG A 234 -1.35 -15.24 -3.23
C ARG A 234 -2.20 -14.11 -3.80
N ASP A 235 -3.52 -14.24 -3.69
CA ASP A 235 -4.48 -13.31 -4.29
C ASP A 235 -4.64 -12.02 -3.46
N THR A 236 -4.06 -11.97 -2.25
CA THR A 236 -4.00 -10.78 -1.40
C THR A 236 -2.58 -10.31 -1.18
N ILE A 237 -1.95 -10.63 -0.05
CA ILE A 237 -0.63 -10.13 0.36
C ILE A 237 0.44 -10.38 -0.72
N GLY A 238 0.41 -11.57 -1.34
CA GLY A 238 1.29 -11.93 -2.45
C GLY A 238 1.15 -10.97 -3.64
N SER A 239 -0.09 -10.73 -4.06
CA SER A 239 -0.44 -9.76 -5.09
C SER A 239 -0.08 -8.32 -4.72
N TYR A 240 -0.32 -7.91 -3.47
CA TYR A 240 0.02 -6.56 -2.98
C TYR A 240 1.52 -6.32 -3.05
N PHE A 241 2.33 -7.35 -2.81
CA PHE A 241 3.79 -7.28 -2.87
C PHE A 241 4.38 -7.60 -4.24
N CYS A 242 3.55 -7.85 -5.25
CA CYS A 242 3.98 -8.30 -6.57
C CYS A 242 4.87 -9.55 -6.51
N LEU A 243 4.55 -10.51 -5.64
CA LEU A 243 5.29 -11.77 -5.55
C LEU A 243 4.98 -12.67 -6.76
N SER A 244 6.00 -13.29 -7.33
CA SER A 244 5.84 -14.48 -8.16
C SER A 244 5.40 -15.67 -7.30
N ASN A 245 4.90 -16.75 -7.90
CA ASN A 245 4.55 -17.96 -7.16
C ASN A 245 5.79 -18.53 -6.43
N ASP A 246 6.92 -18.61 -7.13
CA ASP A 246 8.20 -19.05 -6.54
C ASP A 246 8.64 -18.11 -5.40
N GLY A 247 8.43 -16.80 -5.56
CA GLY A 247 8.71 -15.81 -4.52
C GLY A 247 7.88 -15.99 -3.27
N LEU A 248 6.58 -16.24 -3.45
CA LEU A 248 5.68 -16.51 -2.34
C LEU A 248 6.02 -17.83 -1.65
N ASP A 249 6.41 -18.86 -2.40
CA ASP A 249 6.87 -20.13 -1.84
C ASP A 249 8.13 -19.93 -0.99
N GLU A 250 9.16 -19.26 -1.51
CA GLU A 250 10.39 -18.92 -0.78
C GLU A 250 10.09 -18.13 0.52
N LEU A 251 9.16 -17.16 0.46
CA LEU A 251 8.82 -16.32 1.60
C LEU A 251 8.00 -17.06 2.67
N VAL A 252 7.06 -17.93 2.26
CA VAL A 252 6.30 -18.79 3.18
C VAL A 252 7.20 -19.82 3.85
N ASP A 253 8.14 -20.41 3.10
CA ASP A 253 9.11 -21.35 3.67
C ASP A 253 10.01 -20.64 4.70
N SER A 254 10.53 -19.45 4.36
CA SER A 254 11.34 -18.64 5.26
C SER A 254 10.58 -18.24 6.53
N LEU A 255 9.31 -17.83 6.39
CA LEU A 255 8.44 -17.53 7.52
C LEU A 255 8.29 -18.72 8.48
N CYS A 256 8.07 -19.92 7.96
CA CYS A 256 7.89 -21.12 8.78
C CYS A 256 9.20 -21.59 9.45
N LEU A 257 10.35 -21.25 8.86
CA LEU A 257 11.67 -21.50 9.45
C LEU A 257 11.96 -20.52 10.59
N ASP A 258 11.66 -19.24 10.40
CA ASP A 258 11.94 -18.18 11.37
C ASP A 258 10.96 -18.20 12.56
N TYR A 259 9.70 -18.57 12.33
CA TYR A 259 8.63 -18.51 13.32
C TYR A 259 7.84 -19.82 13.38
N LYS A 260 8.09 -20.60 14.45
CA LYS A 260 7.44 -21.91 14.70
C LYS A 260 5.91 -21.84 14.85
N GLU A 261 5.38 -20.65 15.13
CA GLU A 261 3.97 -20.34 15.25
C GLU A 261 3.25 -20.45 13.90
N PHE A 262 3.99 -20.30 12.78
CA PHE A 262 3.49 -20.43 11.42
C PHE A 262 3.84 -21.81 10.86
N ILE A 263 2.81 -22.57 10.49
CA ILE A 263 2.95 -23.95 10.03
C ILE A 263 2.31 -24.09 8.67
N TYR A 264 3.15 -24.27 7.65
CA TYR A 264 2.68 -24.57 6.31
C TYR A 264 2.30 -26.05 6.17
N LYS A 265 1.14 -26.31 5.56
CA LYS A 265 0.63 -27.66 5.27
C LYS A 265 0.29 -27.80 3.80
N ASN A 266 0.63 -28.96 3.25
CA ASN A 266 0.30 -29.36 1.89
C ASN A 266 -0.13 -30.83 1.89
N ASP A 267 -1.41 -31.06 2.16
CA ASP A 267 -2.00 -32.40 2.25
C ASP A 267 -3.06 -32.57 1.16
N ALA A 268 -2.94 -33.62 0.34
CA ALA A 268 -3.90 -33.96 -0.72
C ALA A 268 -4.26 -32.78 -1.66
N GLY A 269 -3.29 -31.88 -1.93
CA GLY A 269 -3.47 -30.70 -2.78
C GLY A 269 -4.04 -29.47 -2.07
N ILE A 270 -4.35 -29.57 -0.78
CA ILE A 270 -4.78 -28.42 0.04
C ILE A 270 -3.54 -27.77 0.64
N ARG A 271 -3.18 -26.60 0.11
CA ARG A 271 -2.07 -25.76 0.57
C ARG A 271 -2.60 -24.67 1.51
N GLN A 272 -2.12 -24.63 2.75
CA GLN A 272 -2.58 -23.65 3.75
C GLN A 272 -1.49 -23.33 4.78
N LEU A 273 -1.57 -22.15 5.36
CA LEU A 273 -0.77 -21.72 6.49
C LEU A 273 -1.62 -21.71 7.76
N GLN A 274 -1.16 -22.38 8.81
CA GLN A 274 -1.84 -22.46 10.11
C GLN A 274 -1.03 -21.70 11.16
N ILE A 275 -1.71 -20.91 11.98
CA ILE A 275 -1.11 -20.17 13.10
C ILE A 275 -1.45 -20.87 14.41
N LYS A 276 -0.44 -21.06 15.25
CA LYS A 276 -0.60 -21.71 16.56
C LYS A 276 0.21 -21.00 17.63
N ASN A 277 -0.29 -21.10 18.87
CA ASN A 277 0.44 -20.70 20.07
C ASN A 277 0.89 -19.23 20.11
N ILE A 278 0.16 -18.33 19.42
CA ILE A 278 0.41 -16.89 19.50
C ILE A 278 -0.28 -16.29 20.74
N THR A 279 0.40 -15.34 21.38
CA THR A 279 -0.18 -14.49 22.42
C THR A 279 -0.98 -13.34 21.80
N GLU A 280 -1.76 -12.62 22.59
CA GLU A 280 -2.50 -11.43 22.15
C GLU A 280 -1.55 -10.37 21.55
N ASP A 281 -0.42 -10.11 22.22
CA ASP A 281 0.59 -9.14 21.76
C ASP A 281 1.55 -9.67 20.68
N TYR A 282 1.40 -10.91 20.21
CA TYR A 282 2.38 -11.54 19.32
C TYR A 282 2.60 -10.75 18.02
N GLN A 283 1.53 -10.19 17.46
CA GLN A 283 1.60 -9.34 16.27
C GLN A 283 2.46 -8.10 16.50
N ASN A 284 2.38 -7.50 17.69
CA ASN A 284 3.15 -6.32 18.07
C ASN A 284 4.61 -6.66 18.29
N ASN A 285 4.89 -7.79 18.94
CA ASN A 285 6.24 -8.29 19.17
C ASN A 285 7.00 -8.54 17.86
N LEU A 286 6.30 -8.91 16.77
CA LEU A 286 6.92 -9.04 15.43
C LEU A 286 7.47 -7.71 14.91
N LEU A 287 6.76 -6.60 15.16
CA LEU A 287 7.23 -5.28 14.79
C LEU A 287 8.38 -4.83 15.69
N GLU A 288 8.26 -5.00 17.00
CA GLU A 288 9.35 -4.65 17.94
C GLU A 288 10.64 -5.39 17.59
N LEU A 289 10.54 -6.69 17.30
CA LEU A 289 11.67 -7.50 16.83
C LEU A 289 12.28 -6.94 15.52
N HIS A 290 11.43 -6.55 14.56
CA HIS A 290 11.88 -5.98 13.28
C HIS A 290 12.65 -4.67 13.46
N TYR A 291 12.15 -3.78 14.31
CA TYR A 291 12.74 -2.46 14.57
C TYR A 291 13.81 -2.46 15.67
N GLY A 292 14.09 -3.62 16.29
CA GLY A 292 15.14 -3.78 17.29
C GLY A 292 14.85 -3.12 18.64
N LEU A 293 13.59 -3.16 19.07
CA LEU A 293 13.09 -2.57 20.31
C LEU A 293 12.90 -3.60 21.44
#